data_AF-A0A0L0CZ58-F1
#
_entry.id   AF-A0A0L0CZ58-F1
#
_cell.length_a   1.000
_cell.length_b   1.000
_cell.length_c   1.000
_cell.angle_alpha   90.00
_cell.angle_beta   90.00
_cell.angle_gamma   90.00
#
_symmetry.space_group_name_H-M   'P 1'
#
loop_
_entity.id
_entity.type
_entity.pdbx_description
1 polymer ?
#
loop_
_entity_poly.entity_id
_entity_poly.type
_entity_poly.pdbx_seq_one_letter_code
_entity_poly.pdbx_strand_id
1 'polypeptide(L)'
;MSIDLYHLKNNFWIPYKNNNIQIQISKIHIISRTFLNTYKSINNPTYYTNFQLPKEHGIYKLQIYYLNKGYNILNLEYSIPIRTLLHYDKNKKVKFKNYPFYFYIYLSLIYFILFILIILFDNSYLGSNKEQHPKEKLQ
;
A
#
# COMPACT_ATOMS: atom_id res chain seq x y z
N MET A 1 8.62 7.44 -15.88
CA MET A 1 8.90 8.85 -16.23
C MET A 1 9.34 8.89 -17.68
N SER A 2 8.85 9.83 -18.46
CA SER A 2 9.29 10.08 -19.84
C SER A 2 9.61 11.56 -20.03
N ILE A 3 10.66 11.87 -20.79
CA ILE A 3 11.10 13.24 -21.09
C ILE A 3 11.60 13.30 -22.53
N ASP A 4 11.23 14.34 -23.26
CA ASP A 4 11.72 14.58 -24.62
C ASP A 4 12.86 15.60 -24.59
N LEU A 5 13.98 15.28 -25.22
CA LEU A 5 15.13 16.16 -25.29
C LEU A 5 15.49 16.47 -26.74
N TYR A 6 15.73 17.76 -26.99
CA TYR A 6 16.07 18.27 -28.31
C TYR A 6 17.31 19.15 -28.22
N HIS A 7 18.06 19.22 -29.32
CA HIS A 7 19.15 20.17 -29.51
C HIS A 7 18.90 20.97 -30.78
N LEU A 8 19.31 22.24 -30.76
CA LEU A 8 19.21 23.11 -31.91
C LEU A 8 20.42 22.91 -32.81
N LYS A 9 20.19 22.51 -34.07
CA LYS A 9 21.23 22.37 -35.09
C LYS A 9 20.75 23.01 -36.38
N ASN A 10 21.52 23.97 -36.91
CA ASN A 10 21.21 24.67 -38.17
C ASN A 10 19.77 25.24 -38.21
N ASN A 11 19.33 25.89 -37.12
CA ASN A 11 17.96 26.41 -36.92
C ASN A 11 16.83 25.38 -36.84
N PHE A 12 17.13 24.08 -36.85
CA PHE A 12 16.13 23.02 -36.65
C PHE A 12 16.32 22.33 -35.29
N TRP A 13 15.20 22.01 -34.63
CA TRP A 13 15.20 21.21 -33.41
C TRP A 13 15.28 19.73 -33.77
N ILE A 14 16.37 19.08 -33.37
CA ILE A 14 16.64 17.68 -33.68
C ILE A 14 16.64 16.88 -32.37
N PRO A 15 16.09 15.64 -32.35
CA PRO A 15 16.14 14.76 -31.20
C PRO A 15 17.57 14.63 -30.65
N TYR A 16 17.73 14.89 -29.36
CA TYR A 16 19.01 14.73 -28.69
C TYR A 16 19.25 13.25 -28.41
N LYS A 17 20.41 12.70 -28.82
CA LYS A 17 20.76 11.29 -28.63
C LYS A 17 22.02 11.17 -27.79
N ASN A 18 21.85 10.82 -26.53
CA ASN A 18 22.95 10.53 -25.62
C ASN A 18 22.50 9.57 -24.53
N ASN A 19 23.27 8.52 -24.27
CA ASN A 19 22.92 7.49 -23.29
C ASN A 19 23.34 7.86 -21.86
N ASN A 20 24.03 8.99 -21.67
CA ASN A 20 24.65 9.35 -20.39
C ASN A 20 23.75 10.23 -19.52
N ILE A 21 22.45 10.31 -19.81
CA ILE A 21 21.52 11.13 -19.05
C ILE A 21 21.02 10.32 -17.85
N GLN A 22 21.15 10.90 -16.66
CA GLN A 22 20.78 10.26 -15.41
C GLN A 22 19.63 10.99 -14.75
N ILE A 23 18.74 10.22 -14.11
CA ILE A 23 17.78 10.72 -13.16
C ILE A 23 18.26 10.39 -11.74
N GLN A 24 18.16 11.38 -10.86
CA GLN A 24 18.51 11.27 -9.46
C GLN A 24 17.23 11.38 -8.62
N ILE A 25 17.06 10.46 -7.68
CA ILE A 25 16.00 10.53 -6.66
C ILE A 25 16.66 10.93 -5.35
N SER A 26 16.20 12.03 -4.75
CA SER A 26 16.76 12.57 -3.51
C SER A 26 15.66 12.99 -2.54
N LYS A 27 15.98 13.02 -1.25
CA LYS A 27 15.10 13.57 -0.20
C LYS A 27 15.89 14.52 0.68
N ILE A 28 16.71 13.95 1.57
CA ILE A 28 17.75 14.66 2.34
C ILE A 28 19.11 14.32 1.74
N HIS A 29 19.32 13.05 1.41
CA HIS A 29 20.46 12.54 0.67
C HIS A 29 19.99 11.93 -0.66
N ILE A 30 20.95 11.58 -1.50
CA ILE A 30 20.71 10.90 -2.78
C ILE A 30 20.42 9.44 -2.50
N ILE A 31 19.26 8.97 -2.95
CA ILE A 31 18.78 7.62 -2.67
C ILE A 31 19.13 6.69 -3.81
N SER A 32 18.89 7.14 -5.04
CA SER A 32 19.20 6.37 -6.22
C SER A 32 19.55 7.28 -7.41
N ARG A 33 20.37 6.72 -8.29
CA ARG A 33 20.70 7.28 -9.60
C ARG A 33 20.51 6.20 -10.63
N THR A 34 19.73 6.49 -11.66
CA THR A 34 19.49 5.56 -12.75
C THR A 34 19.67 6.27 -14.08
N PHE A 35 20.18 5.55 -15.07
CA PHE A 35 20.27 6.06 -16.43
C PHE A 35 18.89 6.05 -17.10
N LEU A 36 18.69 6.98 -18.01
CA LEU A 36 17.51 7.03 -18.86
C LEU A 36 17.74 6.15 -20.10
N ASN A 37 16.75 5.33 -20.43
CA ASN A 37 16.76 4.50 -21.61
C ASN A 37 16.09 5.25 -22.75
N THR A 38 16.58 5.05 -23.97
CA THR A 38 15.93 5.55 -25.19
C THR A 38 15.15 4.42 -25.85
N TYR A 39 14.07 4.75 -26.52
CA TYR A 39 13.44 3.79 -27.43
C TYR A 39 14.36 3.54 -28.62
N LYS A 40 14.47 2.29 -29.06
CA LYS A 40 15.35 1.86 -30.18
C LYS A 40 14.97 2.47 -31.55
N SER A 41 13.95 3.33 -31.63
CA SER A 41 13.57 3.97 -32.89
C SER A 41 14.55 5.09 -33.25
N ILE A 42 14.98 5.11 -34.51
CA ILE A 42 16.02 6.01 -35.02
C ILE A 42 15.67 7.50 -34.83
N ASN A 43 14.40 7.87 -34.65
CA ASN A 43 13.94 9.26 -34.57
C ASN A 43 13.22 9.63 -33.26
N ASN A 44 13.26 8.79 -32.21
CA ASN A 44 12.52 9.10 -31.00
C ASN A 44 13.32 10.02 -30.04
N PRO A 45 12.84 11.24 -29.72
CA PRO A 45 13.45 12.12 -28.71
C PRO A 45 13.14 11.68 -27.26
N THR A 46 12.25 10.71 -27.07
CA THR A 46 11.77 10.32 -25.75
C THR A 46 12.76 9.41 -25.01
N TYR A 47 13.19 9.90 -23.86
CA TYR A 47 13.89 9.16 -22.83
C TYR A 47 12.89 8.67 -21.81
N TYR A 48 13.01 7.41 -21.41
CA TYR A 48 12.15 6.83 -20.39
C TYR A 48 12.96 6.03 -19.37
N THR A 49 12.43 5.96 -18.16
CA THR A 49 12.96 5.08 -17.13
C THR A 49 11.86 4.66 -16.18
N ASN A 50 11.94 3.41 -15.76
CA ASN A 50 11.07 2.79 -14.78
C ASN A 50 11.90 2.55 -13.53
N PHE A 51 11.47 3.14 -12.42
CA PHE A 51 12.10 2.98 -11.13
C PHE A 51 11.05 2.61 -10.09
N GLN A 52 11.46 1.86 -9.08
CA GLN A 52 10.63 1.59 -7.92
C GLN A 52 10.73 2.76 -6.95
N LEU A 53 9.57 3.19 -6.43
CA LEU A 53 9.54 4.24 -5.42
C LEU A 53 10.12 3.74 -4.09
N PRO A 54 10.84 4.59 -3.34
CA PRO A 54 11.27 4.27 -1.98
C PRO A 54 10.09 3.92 -1.06
N LYS A 55 10.34 3.04 -0.08
CA LYS A 55 9.32 2.57 0.88
C LYS A 55 8.96 3.62 1.93
N GLU A 56 9.88 4.52 2.23
CA GLU A 56 9.66 5.56 3.23
C GLU A 56 8.72 6.64 2.69
N HIS A 57 7.83 7.13 3.54
CA HIS A 57 6.96 8.24 3.18
C HIS A 57 7.70 9.57 3.22
N GLY A 58 7.15 10.57 2.54
CA GLY A 58 7.68 11.93 2.51
C GLY A 58 7.75 12.51 1.12
N ILE A 59 8.42 13.65 1.00
CA ILE A 59 8.57 14.37 -0.27
C ILE A 59 9.92 14.02 -0.86
N TYR A 60 9.91 13.58 -2.11
CA TYR A 60 11.11 13.21 -2.86
C TYR A 60 11.27 14.15 -4.03
N LYS A 61 12.52 14.47 -4.36
CA LYS A 61 12.89 15.26 -5.52
C LYS A 61 13.49 14.35 -6.57
N LEU A 62 12.84 14.30 -7.73
CA LEU A 62 13.40 13.78 -8.96
C LEU A 62 14.17 14.91 -9.64
N GLN A 63 15.46 14.71 -9.86
CA GLN A 63 16.32 15.70 -10.48
C GLN A 63 17.00 15.08 -11.71
N ILE A 64 16.95 15.78 -12.83
CA ILE A 64 17.78 15.51 -14.00
C ILE A 64 18.76 16.67 -14.10
N TYR A 65 20.00 16.40 -13.74
CA TYR A 65 21.09 17.36 -13.84
C TYR A 65 22.03 16.91 -14.94
N TYR A 66 22.14 17.73 -15.99
CA TYR A 66 22.93 17.42 -17.16
C TYR A 66 23.89 18.57 -17.44
N LEU A 67 25.18 18.29 -17.24
CA LEU A 67 26.28 19.21 -17.40
C LEU A 67 27.34 18.57 -18.29
N ASN A 68 27.37 18.97 -19.57
CA ASN A 68 28.40 18.54 -20.51
C ASN A 68 29.07 19.74 -21.18
N LYS A 69 30.39 19.65 -21.38
CA LYS A 69 31.17 20.71 -22.03
C LYS A 69 30.63 20.96 -23.44
N GLY A 70 30.38 22.22 -23.78
CA GLY A 70 29.84 22.63 -25.08
C GLY A 70 28.32 22.48 -25.23
N TYR A 71 27.61 22.09 -24.17
CA TYR A 71 26.14 22.04 -24.14
C TYR A 71 25.57 22.98 -23.07
N ASN A 72 24.28 23.31 -23.21
CA ASN A 72 23.54 24.04 -22.19
C ASN A 72 23.40 23.20 -20.92
N ILE A 73 23.47 23.88 -19.77
CA ILE A 73 23.20 23.28 -18.48
C ILE A 73 21.70 23.04 -18.37
N LEU A 74 21.32 21.79 -18.14
CA LEU A 74 19.94 21.38 -17.94
C LEU A 74 19.78 20.96 -16.49
N ASN A 75 19.00 21.73 -15.72
CA ASN A 75 18.58 21.35 -14.37
C ASN A 75 17.06 21.31 -14.33
N LEU A 76 16.51 20.09 -14.22
CA LEU A 76 15.07 19.85 -14.11
C LEU A 76 14.80 19.19 -12.77
N GLU A 77 13.93 19.78 -11.97
CA GLU A 77 13.58 19.30 -10.64
C GLU A 77 12.07 19.14 -10.51
N TYR A 78 11.63 17.96 -10.09
CA TYR A 78 10.23 17.63 -9.84
C TYR A 78 10.08 17.08 -8.42
N SER A 79 9.19 17.67 -7.63
CA SER A 79 8.90 17.21 -6.28
C SER A 79 7.67 16.31 -6.27
N ILE A 80 7.80 15.10 -5.74
CA ILE A 80 6.74 14.09 -5.69
C ILE A 80 6.51 13.67 -4.23
N PRO A 81 5.29 13.82 -3.69
CA PRO A 81 4.93 13.28 -2.39
C PRO A 81 4.66 11.78 -2.48
N ILE A 82 5.35 11.00 -1.65
CA ILE A 82 5.09 9.56 -1.46
C ILE A 82 4.27 9.40 -0.17
N ARG A 83 3.03 8.93 -0.34
CA ARG A 83 2.13 8.61 0.78
C ARG A 83 2.37 7.21 1.31
N THR A 84 2.08 7.02 2.60
CA THR A 84 1.99 5.67 3.18
C THR A 84 0.78 4.91 2.63
N LEU A 85 0.86 3.58 2.74
CA LEU A 85 -0.25 2.69 2.44
C LEU A 85 -1.42 2.94 3.38
N LEU A 86 -2.62 3.15 2.84
CA LEU A 86 -3.82 3.37 3.63
C LEU A 86 -4.31 2.06 4.28
N HIS A 87 -5.15 2.16 5.30
CA HIS A 87 -5.65 0.99 6.03
C HIS A 87 -6.39 0.01 5.13
N TYR A 88 -7.10 0.49 4.11
CA TYR A 88 -7.82 -0.33 3.14
C TYR A 88 -6.96 -0.82 1.96
N ASP A 89 -5.80 -0.18 1.73
CA ASP A 89 -4.81 -0.59 0.73
C ASP A 89 -3.95 -1.76 1.25
N LYS A 90 -3.89 -1.96 2.57
CA LYS A 90 -3.27 -3.14 3.20
C LYS A 90 -4.01 -4.41 2.76
N ASN A 91 -3.27 -5.50 2.61
CA ASN A 91 -3.80 -6.81 2.20
C ASN A 91 -5.16 -7.09 2.86
N LYS A 92 -6.22 -7.04 2.05
CA LYS A 92 -7.60 -7.28 2.49
C LYS A 92 -7.81 -8.69 3.03
N LYS A 93 -6.91 -9.62 2.67
CA LYS A 93 -6.92 -10.99 3.14
C LYS A 93 -6.22 -11.08 4.49
N VAL A 94 -6.93 -11.69 5.44
CA VAL A 94 -6.36 -12.09 6.73
C VAL A 94 -5.12 -12.94 6.46
N LYS A 95 -4.01 -12.61 7.14
CA LYS A 95 -2.78 -13.39 7.02
C LYS A 95 -3.06 -14.81 7.53
N PHE A 96 -2.54 -15.82 6.84
CA PHE A 96 -2.80 -17.22 7.17
C PHE A 96 -2.51 -17.57 8.64
N LYS A 97 -1.45 -16.98 9.19
CA LYS A 97 -1.05 -17.11 10.60
C LYS A 97 -2.13 -16.70 11.61
N ASN A 98 -3.06 -15.83 11.23
CA ASN A 98 -4.06 -15.27 12.13
C ASN A 98 -5.39 -16.05 12.09
N TYR A 99 -5.60 -16.99 11.16
CA TYR A 99 -6.83 -17.80 11.08
C TYR A 99 -7.23 -18.49 12.41
N PRO A 100 -6.33 -19.15 13.17
CA PRO A 100 -6.75 -19.83 14.40
C PRO A 100 -7.34 -18.86 15.44
N PHE A 101 -6.84 -17.62 15.49
CA PHE A 101 -7.37 -16.60 16.40
C PHE A 101 -8.80 -16.19 16.05
N TYR A 102 -9.07 -15.94 14.76
CA TYR A 102 -10.43 -15.65 14.31
C TYR A 102 -11.37 -16.83 14.50
N PHE A 103 -10.90 -18.06 14.23
CA PHE A 103 -11.68 -19.28 14.44
C PHE A 103 -12.11 -19.43 15.91
N TYR A 104 -11.21 -19.20 16.87
CA TYR A 104 -11.53 -19.26 18.29
C TYR A 104 -12.59 -18.23 18.70
N ILE A 105 -12.53 -17.00 18.18
CA ILE A 105 -13.54 -15.97 18.44
C ILE A 105 -14.93 -16.42 17.95
N TYR A 106 -15.01 -16.94 16.73
CA TYR A 106 -16.28 -17.46 16.19
C TYR A 106 -16.80 -18.65 16.99
N LEU A 107 -15.90 -19.55 17.41
CA LEU A 107 -16.24 -20.70 18.22
C LEU A 107 -16.79 -20.26 19.58
N SER A 108 -16.15 -19.30 20.25
CA SER A 108 -16.61 -18.73 21.51
C SER A 108 -17.99 -18.07 21.39
N LEU A 109 -18.22 -17.30 20.32
CA LEU A 109 -19.54 -16.71 20.03
C LEU A 109 -20.62 -17.78 19.83
N ILE A 110 -20.32 -18.85 19.10
CA ILE A 110 -21.25 -19.97 18.88
C ILE A 110 -21.58 -20.69 20.19
N TYR A 111 -20.58 -21.02 20.99
CA TYR A 111 -20.79 -21.68 22.29
C TYR A 111 -21.58 -20.79 23.24
N PHE A 112 -21.33 -19.48 23.25
CA PHE A 112 -22.09 -18.54 24.08
C PHE A 112 -23.57 -18.50 23.68
N ILE A 113 -23.87 -18.49 22.38
CA ILE A 113 -25.26 -18.55 21.88
C ILE A 113 -25.92 -19.87 22.25
N LEU A 114 -25.23 -21.00 22.04
CA LEU A 114 -25.73 -22.32 22.42
C LEU A 114 -25.99 -22.42 23.93
N PHE A 115 -25.09 -21.88 24.75
CA PHE A 115 -25.24 -21.84 26.20
C PHE A 115 -26.48 -21.05 26.63
N ILE A 116 -26.73 -19.88 26.02
CA ILE A 116 -27.96 -19.10 26.27
C ILE A 116 -29.20 -19.89 25.89
N LEU A 117 -29.20 -20.55 24.73
CA LEU A 117 -30.34 -21.35 24.27
C LEU A 117 -30.63 -22.51 25.22
N ILE A 118 -29.59 -23.23 25.66
CA ILE A 118 -29.75 -24.33 26.62
C ILE A 118 -30.38 -23.83 27.92
N ILE A 119 -29.88 -22.73 28.49
CA ILE A 119 -30.45 -22.15 29.72
C ILE A 119 -31.90 -21.71 29.51
N LEU A 120 -32.23 -21.12 28.36
CA LEU A 120 -33.57 -20.62 28.10
C LEU A 120 -34.60 -21.76 27.93
N PHE A 121 -34.21 -22.88 27.34
CA PHE A 121 -35.08 -24.04 27.12
C PHE A 121 -35.01 -25.07 28.27
N ASP A 122 -34.13 -24.88 29.25
CA ASP A 122 -34.05 -25.75 30.40
C ASP A 122 -35.26 -25.52 31.33
N ASN A 123 -36.29 -26.34 31.15
CA ASN A 123 -37.52 -26.34 31.94
C ASN A 123 -37.32 -26.88 33.37
N SER A 124 -36.10 -27.22 33.78
CA SER A 124 -35.76 -27.76 35.11
C SER A 124 -36.18 -26.84 36.26
N TYR A 125 -36.25 -25.51 36.04
CA TYR A 125 -36.69 -24.54 37.05
C TYR A 125 -38.20 -24.54 37.35
N LEU A 126 -39.06 -25.08 36.47
CA LEU A 126 -40.51 -25.09 36.68
C LEU A 126 -41.00 -26.27 37.56
N GLY A 127 -40.14 -27.26 37.82
CA GLY A 127 -40.49 -28.48 38.57
C GLY A 127 -40.34 -28.37 40.10
N SER A 128 -39.53 -27.45 40.62
CA SER A 128 -39.17 -27.44 42.05
C SER A 128 -40.17 -26.73 42.98
N ASN A 129 -41.12 -25.95 42.45
CA ASN A 129 -42.06 -25.14 43.26
C ASN A 129 -43.40 -25.84 43.59
N LYS A 130 -43.60 -27.12 43.23
CA LYS A 130 -44.88 -27.82 43.49
C LYS A 130 -44.93 -28.67 44.77
N GLU A 131 -43.83 -28.84 45.50
CA GLU A 131 -43.79 -29.76 46.66
C GLU A 131 -43.77 -29.09 48.04
N GLN A 132 -43.87 -27.75 48.13
CA GLN A 132 -43.87 -27.05 49.42
C GLN A 132 -45.24 -26.43 49.75
N HIS A 133 -46.24 -27.27 50.04
CA HIS A 133 -47.35 -26.84 50.89
C HIS A 133 -47.81 -27.98 51.81
N PRO A 134 -47.22 -28.15 53.00
CA PRO A 134 -47.71 -29.08 54.00
C PRO A 134 -48.66 -28.33 54.96
N LYS A 135 -49.97 -28.53 54.83
CA LYS A 135 -50.99 -28.21 55.87
C LYS A 135 -52.22 -29.07 55.61
N GLU A 136 -52.93 -29.66 56.54
CA GLU A 136 -52.82 -29.84 57.99
C GLU A 136 -53.91 -30.88 58.29
N LYS A 137 -53.67 -31.79 59.22
CA LYS A 137 -54.70 -32.70 59.76
C LYS A 137 -55.86 -31.88 60.33
N LEU A 138 -57.10 -32.34 60.17
CA LEU A 138 -58.10 -32.37 61.25
C LEU A 138 -59.35 -33.16 60.81
N GLN A 139 -59.55 -34.26 61.56
CA GLN A 139 -60.79 -34.97 61.94
C GLN A 139 -61.84 -35.30 60.88
#